data_AF-A0A091EIE5-F1
#
_entry.id   AF-A0A091EIE5-F1
#
_cell.length_a   1.000
_cell.length_b   1.000
_cell.length_c   1.000
_cell.angle_alpha   90.00
_cell.angle_beta   90.00
_cell.angle_gamma   90.00
#
_symmetry.space_group_name_H-M   'P 1'
#
loop_
_entity.id
_entity.type
_entity.pdbx_description
1 polymer ?
#
loop_
_entity_poly.entity_id
_entity_poly.type
_entity_poly.pdbx_seq_one_letter_code
_entity_poly.pdbx_strand_id
1 'polypeptide(L)'
;SFPTDDPRRDPNVPAQMQRLKRYQDLIVYGLKHGVPKALKWEKLFEVKQDPNESPTDFLNRLREAATKYTNINPDTAEGEKHLVYLFIGQASNDIRRKLQKLEGVQDMSKLLEVAWKVFRDR
;
A
#
# COMPACT_ATOMS: atom_id res chain seq x y z
N SER A 1 11.41 31.27 -3.23
CA SER A 1 10.00 31.41 -3.64
C SER A 1 9.77 30.63 -4.93
N PHE A 2 8.58 30.04 -5.10
CA PHE A 2 8.17 29.45 -6.38
C PHE A 2 7.81 30.58 -7.36
N PRO A 3 8.42 30.66 -8.54
CA PRO A 3 7.99 31.59 -9.58
C PRO A 3 6.64 31.16 -10.18
N THR A 4 5.76 32.13 -10.37
CA THR A 4 4.43 31.98 -10.99
C THR A 4 4.43 32.26 -12.49
N ASP A 5 5.50 32.88 -13.02
CA ASP A 5 5.70 33.22 -14.43
C ASP A 5 6.91 32.48 -15.05
N ASP A 6 6.95 32.39 -16.39
CA ASP A 6 8.06 31.78 -17.14
C ASP A 6 9.39 32.53 -16.88
N PRO A 7 10.38 31.88 -16.24
CA PRO A 7 11.61 32.54 -15.84
C PRO A 7 12.65 32.69 -16.98
N ARG A 8 12.33 32.35 -18.25
CA ARG A 8 13.23 32.48 -19.42
C ARG A 8 14.67 32.00 -19.13
N ARG A 9 14.81 30.78 -18.58
CA ARG A 9 16.09 30.27 -18.05
C ARG A 9 16.98 29.67 -19.13
N ASP A 10 18.27 29.98 -19.05
CA ASP A 10 19.34 29.37 -19.85
C ASP A 10 19.93 28.16 -19.10
N PRO A 11 19.77 26.94 -19.64
CA PRO A 11 20.26 25.72 -19.00
C PRO A 11 21.79 25.59 -18.99
N ASN A 12 22.54 26.40 -19.74
CA ASN A 12 24.00 26.33 -19.80
C ASN A 12 24.71 27.09 -18.68
N VAL A 13 23.98 27.84 -17.84
CA VAL A 13 24.54 28.56 -16.69
C VAL A 13 24.43 27.71 -15.42
N PRO A 14 25.55 27.32 -14.76
CA PRO A 14 25.54 26.42 -13.60
C PRO A 14 24.62 26.86 -12.46
N ALA A 15 24.57 28.16 -12.16
CA ALA A 15 23.71 28.73 -11.14
C ALA A 15 22.21 28.63 -11.50
N GLN A 16 21.87 28.70 -12.79
CA GLN A 16 20.49 28.55 -13.27
C GLN A 16 20.06 27.07 -13.25
N MET A 17 20.98 26.15 -13.56
CA MET A 17 20.76 24.70 -13.44
C MET A 17 20.51 24.27 -11.99
N GLN A 18 21.28 24.78 -11.03
CA GLN A 18 21.03 24.50 -9.60
C GLN A 18 19.66 25.00 -9.15
N ARG A 19 19.22 26.17 -9.62
CA ARG A 19 17.88 26.69 -9.35
C ARG A 19 16.77 25.85 -10.00
N LEU A 20 17.02 25.30 -11.18
CA LEU A 20 16.08 24.40 -11.85
C LEU A 20 15.89 23.10 -11.07
N LYS A 21 16.98 22.48 -10.60
CA LYS A 21 16.92 21.28 -9.74
C LYS A 21 16.11 21.53 -8.47
N ARG A 22 16.40 22.62 -7.76
CA ARG A 22 15.61 23.02 -6.56
C ARG A 22 14.13 23.22 -6.86
N TYR A 23 13.80 23.77 -8.02
CA TYR A 23 12.41 23.95 -8.43
C TYR A 23 11.70 22.62 -8.72
N GLN A 24 12.39 21.67 -9.38
CA GLN A 24 11.88 20.32 -9.59
C GLN A 24 11.64 19.59 -8.27
N ASP A 25 12.59 19.66 -7.33
CA ASP A 25 12.45 19.05 -5.99
C ASP A 25 11.23 19.61 -5.25
N LEU A 26 11.04 20.92 -5.34
CA LEU A 26 9.91 21.60 -4.72
C LEU A 26 8.56 21.24 -5.38
N ILE A 27 8.49 21.07 -6.71
CA ILE A 27 7.29 20.56 -7.39
C ILE A 27 6.98 19.12 -6.94
N VAL A 28 7.99 18.26 -6.91
CA VAL A 28 7.82 16.86 -6.46
C VAL A 28 7.34 16.82 -5.02
N TYR A 29 7.92 17.65 -4.15
CA TYR A 29 7.48 17.79 -2.76
C TYR A 29 6.03 18.29 -2.68
N GLY A 30 5.68 19.34 -3.42
CA GLY A 30 4.32 19.88 -3.48
C GLY A 30 3.29 18.86 -3.98
N LEU A 31 3.63 18.05 -4.99
CA LEU A 31 2.77 16.97 -5.47
C LEU A 31 2.63 15.83 -4.45
N LYS A 32 3.69 15.51 -3.72
CA LYS A 32 3.67 14.47 -2.67
C LYS A 32 2.91 14.89 -1.41
N HIS A 33 2.91 16.19 -1.07
CA HIS A 33 2.44 16.67 0.24
C HIS A 33 1.27 17.67 0.17
N GLY A 34 1.04 18.32 -0.97
CA GLY A 34 0.09 19.43 -1.11
C GLY A 34 -1.32 19.04 -1.59
N VAL A 35 -1.50 17.88 -2.21
CA VAL A 35 -2.82 17.37 -2.60
C VAL A 35 -3.16 16.19 -1.68
N PRO A 36 -4.21 16.30 -0.84
CA PRO A 36 -4.73 15.14 -0.12
C PRO A 36 -5.10 14.08 -1.15
N LYS A 37 -4.37 12.97 -1.16
CA LYS A 37 -4.69 11.83 -2.01
C LYS A 37 -6.10 11.39 -1.64
N ALA A 38 -7.07 11.55 -2.54
CA ALA A 38 -8.42 11.06 -2.33
C ALA A 38 -8.31 9.55 -2.01
N LEU A 39 -8.59 9.18 -0.77
CA LEU A 39 -8.41 7.82 -0.28
C LEU A 39 -9.49 6.96 -0.93
N LYS A 40 -9.08 5.99 -1.74
CA LYS A 40 -9.97 5.08 -2.48
C LYS A 40 -10.11 3.78 -1.70
N TRP A 41 -10.78 3.85 -0.56
CA TRP A 41 -10.97 2.71 0.34
C TRP A 41 -11.70 1.55 -0.35
N GLU A 42 -12.63 1.85 -1.26
CA GLU A 42 -13.33 0.88 -2.08
C GLU A 42 -12.37 -0.02 -2.87
N LYS A 43 -11.28 0.54 -3.42
CA LYS A 43 -10.27 -0.21 -4.17
C LYS A 43 -9.49 -1.19 -3.30
N LEU A 44 -9.31 -0.87 -2.02
CA LEU A 44 -8.68 -1.79 -1.06
C LEU A 44 -9.61 -2.95 -0.69
N PHE A 45 -10.90 -2.68 -0.49
CA PHE A 45 -11.88 -3.70 -0.11
C PHE A 45 -12.28 -4.62 -1.28
N GLU A 46 -12.11 -4.17 -2.52
CA GLU A 46 -12.27 -4.97 -3.75
C GLU A 46 -11.25 -6.10 -3.87
N VAL A 47 -10.09 -6.01 -3.21
CA VAL A 47 -9.05 -7.06 -3.28
C VAL A 47 -9.55 -8.30 -2.57
N LYS A 48 -9.86 -9.37 -3.29
CA LYS A 48 -10.21 -10.68 -2.71
C LYS A 48 -9.17 -11.72 -3.14
N GLN A 49 -8.91 -12.69 -2.26
CA GLN A 49 -8.05 -13.80 -2.61
C GLN A 49 -8.76 -14.71 -3.62
N ASP A 50 -8.09 -14.99 -4.73
CA ASP A 50 -8.58 -15.98 -5.70
C ASP A 50 -8.38 -17.43 -5.16
N PRO A 51 -9.27 -18.40 -5.49
CA PRO A 51 -9.09 -19.79 -5.08
C PRO A 51 -7.78 -20.45 -5.53
N ASN A 52 -7.10 -19.95 -6.55
CA ASN A 52 -5.82 -20.49 -7.01
C ASN A 52 -4.62 -19.60 -6.62
N GLU A 53 -4.88 -18.49 -5.94
CA GLU A 53 -3.85 -17.57 -5.50
C GLU A 53 -3.27 -17.98 -4.14
N SER A 54 -1.94 -18.01 -4.07
CA SER A 54 -1.24 -18.36 -2.85
C SER A 54 -1.50 -17.30 -1.75
N PRO A 55 -1.49 -17.70 -0.46
CA PRO A 55 -1.64 -16.76 0.65
C PRO A 55 -0.64 -15.60 0.62
N THR A 56 0.60 -15.86 0.19
CA THR A 56 1.65 -14.85 0.13
C THR A 56 1.40 -13.84 -0.98
N ASP A 57 0.99 -14.30 -2.17
CA ASP A 57 0.68 -13.40 -3.30
C ASP A 57 -0.50 -12.49 -2.97
N PHE A 58 -1.52 -13.06 -2.31
CA PHE A 58 -2.66 -12.31 -1.83
C PHE A 58 -2.27 -11.21 -0.82
N LEU A 59 -1.41 -11.54 0.16
CA LEU A 59 -0.90 -10.55 1.11
C LEU A 59 -0.11 -9.43 0.41
N ASN A 60 0.70 -9.77 -0.59
CA ASN A 60 1.45 -8.78 -1.36
C ASN A 60 0.53 -7.82 -2.10
N ARG A 61 -0.52 -8.33 -2.77
CA ARG A 61 -1.53 -7.46 -3.41
C ARG A 61 -2.29 -6.58 -2.42
N LEU A 62 -2.58 -7.09 -1.22
CA LEU A 62 -3.18 -6.27 -0.15
C LEU A 62 -2.26 -5.12 0.25
N ARG A 63 -0.97 -5.38 0.45
CA ARG A 63 0.03 -4.35 0.78
C ARG A 63 0.16 -3.30 -0.31
N GLU A 64 0.21 -3.75 -1.57
CA GLU A 64 0.24 -2.87 -2.74
C GLU A 64 -1.00 -1.99 -2.81
N ALA A 65 -2.20 -2.58 -2.66
CA ALA A 65 -3.46 -1.83 -2.70
C ALA A 65 -3.57 -0.84 -1.53
N ALA A 66 -3.18 -1.24 -0.32
CA ALA A 66 -3.18 -0.38 0.86
C ALA A 66 -2.30 0.85 0.63
N THR A 67 -1.07 0.65 0.14
CA THR A 67 -0.11 1.73 -0.15
C THR A 67 -0.56 2.61 -1.32
N LYS A 68 -1.14 1.98 -2.35
CA LYS A 68 -1.55 2.67 -3.58
C LYS A 68 -2.82 3.49 -3.41
N TYR A 69 -3.79 3.04 -2.63
CA TYR A 69 -5.12 3.64 -2.58
C TYR A 69 -5.46 4.29 -1.24
N THR A 70 -4.76 3.94 -0.17
CA THR A 70 -5.03 4.46 1.18
C THR A 70 -3.77 5.09 1.79
N ASN A 71 -3.86 5.49 3.06
CA ASN A 71 -2.75 5.97 3.88
C ASN A 71 -2.25 4.91 4.87
N ILE A 72 -2.73 3.66 4.77
CA ILE A 72 -2.21 2.55 5.58
C ILE A 72 -0.75 2.31 5.17
N ASN A 73 0.15 2.47 6.14
CA ASN A 73 1.55 2.10 5.98
C ASN A 73 1.74 0.64 6.46
N PRO A 74 2.01 -0.33 5.56
CA PRO A 74 2.15 -1.73 5.93
C PRO A 74 3.33 -2.02 6.85
N ASP A 75 4.29 -1.10 6.98
CA ASP A 75 5.51 -1.26 7.78
C ASP A 75 5.37 -0.74 9.23
N THR A 76 4.19 -0.22 9.61
CA THR A 76 3.90 0.17 11.01
C THR A 76 3.07 -0.90 11.71
N ALA A 77 3.16 -0.94 13.04
CA ALA A 77 2.37 -1.86 13.86
C ALA A 77 0.86 -1.65 13.67
N GLU A 78 0.40 -0.42 13.50
CA GLU A 78 -0.99 -0.11 13.19
C GLU A 78 -1.37 -0.63 11.80
N GLY A 79 -0.54 -0.43 10.78
CA GLY A 79 -0.84 -0.90 9.44
C GLY A 79 -0.84 -2.42 9.34
N GLU A 80 0.06 -3.09 10.05
CA GLU A 80 0.07 -4.55 10.18
C GLU A 80 -1.23 -5.06 10.80
N LYS A 81 -1.73 -4.43 11.87
CA LYS A 81 -3.04 -4.77 12.45
C LYS A 81 -4.19 -4.63 11.44
N HIS A 82 -4.20 -3.56 10.64
CA HIS A 82 -5.20 -3.41 9.58
C HIS A 82 -5.09 -4.52 8.53
N LEU A 83 -3.87 -4.85 8.11
CA LEU A 83 -3.62 -5.94 7.15
C LEU A 83 -4.09 -7.29 7.69
N VAL A 84 -3.91 -7.58 8.98
CA VAL A 84 -4.42 -8.79 9.63
C VAL A 84 -5.95 -8.91 9.46
N TYR A 85 -6.70 -7.85 9.77
CA TYR A 85 -8.16 -7.86 9.60
C TYR A 85 -8.59 -7.99 8.13
N LEU A 86 -7.91 -7.26 7.23
CA LEU A 86 -8.17 -7.33 5.80
C LEU A 86 -7.90 -8.73 5.26
N PHE A 87 -6.76 -9.32 5.63
CA PHE A 87 -6.37 -10.67 5.20
C PHE A 87 -7.42 -11.71 5.61
N ILE A 88 -7.88 -11.70 6.88
CA ILE A 88 -8.94 -12.60 7.34
C ILE A 88 -10.25 -12.36 6.57
N GLY A 89 -10.67 -11.10 6.42
CA GLY A 89 -11.97 -10.76 5.81
C GLY A 89 -12.03 -10.96 4.29
N GLN A 90 -10.89 -10.82 3.61
CA GLN A 90 -10.77 -10.84 2.15
C GLN A 90 -10.14 -12.12 1.59
N ALA A 91 -9.67 -13.04 2.46
CA ALA A 91 -9.27 -14.39 2.06
C ALA A 91 -10.42 -15.18 1.42
N SER A 92 -10.07 -16.22 0.68
CA SER A 92 -11.05 -17.11 0.07
C SER A 92 -11.88 -17.83 1.14
N ASN A 93 -13.07 -18.32 0.77
CA ASN A 93 -14.06 -18.77 1.75
C ASN A 93 -13.59 -19.87 2.71
N ASP A 94 -12.88 -20.86 2.20
CA ASP A 94 -12.30 -21.99 2.94
C ASP A 94 -11.18 -21.55 3.90
N ILE A 95 -10.24 -20.71 3.44
CA ILE A 95 -9.17 -20.13 4.27
C ILE A 95 -9.80 -19.25 5.35
N ARG A 96 -10.67 -18.31 4.96
CA ARG A 96 -11.36 -17.39 5.88
C ARG A 96 -12.07 -18.13 7.00
N ARG A 97 -12.82 -19.19 6.69
CA ARG A 97 -13.51 -20.02 7.69
C ARG A 97 -12.54 -20.66 8.69
N LYS A 98 -11.32 -21.00 8.27
CA LYS A 98 -10.30 -21.54 9.15
C LYS A 98 -9.66 -20.45 10.01
N LEU A 99 -9.32 -19.31 9.42
CA LEU A 99 -8.71 -18.17 10.12
C LEU A 99 -9.65 -17.59 11.19
N GLN A 100 -10.95 -17.50 10.92
CA GLN A 100 -11.95 -16.99 11.86
C GLN A 100 -12.13 -17.88 13.11
N LYS A 101 -11.69 -19.14 13.07
CA LYS A 101 -11.74 -20.07 14.21
C LYS A 101 -10.49 -20.02 15.08
N LEU A 102 -9.49 -19.22 14.72
CA LEU A 102 -8.30 -19.07 15.53
C LEU A 102 -8.62 -18.21 16.75
N GLU A 103 -8.34 -18.75 17.94
CA GLU A 103 -8.45 -18.01 19.19
C GLU A 103 -7.12 -17.29 19.52
N GLY A 104 -7.22 -16.18 20.26
CA GLY A 104 -6.09 -15.37 20.69
C GLY A 104 -5.69 -14.24 19.74
N VAL A 105 -4.59 -13.55 20.08
CA VAL A 105 -4.01 -12.48 19.26
C VAL A 105 -3.55 -13.08 17.94
N GLN A 106 -4.04 -12.52 16.83
CA GLN A 106 -3.67 -12.94 15.49
C GLN A 106 -2.48 -12.09 15.02
N ASP A 107 -1.37 -12.74 14.73
CA ASP A 107 -0.24 -12.16 14.00
C ASP A 107 -0.27 -12.64 12.54
N MET A 108 0.34 -11.87 11.64
CA MET A 108 0.33 -12.18 10.21
C MET A 108 1.03 -13.52 9.90
N SER A 109 2.07 -13.87 10.64
CA SER A 109 2.86 -15.09 10.44
C SER A 109 2.02 -16.35 10.68
N LYS A 110 1.28 -16.40 11.78
CA LYS A 110 0.37 -17.49 12.15
C LYS A 110 -0.79 -17.59 11.17
N LEU A 111 -1.32 -16.46 10.70
CA LEU A 111 -2.36 -16.47 9.66
C LEU A 111 -1.85 -17.06 8.35
N LEU A 112 -0.63 -16.69 7.93
CA LEU A 112 0.00 -17.25 6.74
C LEU A 112 0.24 -18.75 6.88
N GLU A 113 0.72 -19.23 8.02
CA GLU A 113 0.94 -20.65 8.28
C GLU A 113 -0.37 -21.46 8.09
N VAL A 114 -1.46 -21.00 8.70
CA VAL A 114 -2.77 -21.65 8.61
C VAL A 114 -3.34 -21.56 7.20
N ALA A 115 -3.23 -20.40 6.55
CA ALA A 115 -3.70 -20.20 5.19
C ALA A 115 -2.95 -21.09 4.19
N TRP A 116 -1.63 -21.26 4.36
CA TRP A 116 -0.82 -22.15 3.54
C TRP A 116 -1.20 -23.62 3.71
N LYS A 117 -1.51 -24.04 4.94
CA LYS A 117 -2.00 -25.39 5.19
C LYS A 117 -3.29 -25.66 4.43
N VAL A 118 -4.28 -24.77 4.56
CA VAL A 118 -5.56 -24.91 3.86
C VAL A 118 -5.36 -24.86 2.34
N PHE A 119 -4.53 -23.95 1.82
CA PHE A 119 -4.27 -23.82 0.38
C PHE A 119 -3.65 -25.09 -0.23
N ARG A 120 -2.72 -25.74 0.48
CA ARG A 120 -2.08 -26.99 0.01
C ARG A 120 -3.00 -28.21 0.11
N ASP A 121 -3.95 -28.19 1.04
CA ASP A 121 -4.91 -29.27 1.27
C ASP A 121 -6.18 -29.14 0.38
N ARG A 122 -6.16 -28.25 -0.62
CA ARG A 122 -7.28 -28.00 -1.56
C ARG A 122 -7.45 -29.09 -2.61
#